data_AF-A0A6N6MVK4-F1
#
_entry.id   AF-A0A6N6MVK4-F1
#
_cell.length_a   1.000
_cell.length_b   1.000
_cell.length_c   1.000
_cell.angle_alpha   90.00
_cell.angle_beta   90.00
_cell.angle_gamma   90.00
#
_symmetry.space_group_name_H-M   'P 1'
#
loop_
_entity.id
_entity.type
_entity.pdbx_description
1 polymer ?
#
loop_
_entity_poly.entity_id
_entity_poly.type
_entity_poly.pdbx_seq_one_letter_code
_entity_poly.pdbx_strand_id
1 'polypeptide(L)'
;MTAPVTRLTLLLAALAGAAALAPAAQAGGCYGAECYRRVSTPPVFDTVSENVLVRPPRTIYRTTPPIYDTVSERVLVSPGGRFWQTRRGPYGELIGCWVTTPPRYAMQARRVLVQPGQTIPETLPPEYASVSRRVLVQPARSGWVPVGYGGPGYGPSPGPGGPLVGSIPDAFGITGASSADIGVGLGFSRGSIYDGY
;
A
#
# COMPACT_ATOMS: atom_id res chain seq x y z
N MET A 1 123.80 15.04 12.40
CA MET A 1 122.44 15.57 12.15
C MET A 1 121.85 15.91 13.52
N THR A 2 122.19 17.07 14.09
CA THR A 2 121.41 18.34 14.10
C THR A 2 120.26 18.39 15.13
N ALA A 3 120.61 18.72 16.39
CA ALA A 3 120.21 19.91 17.20
C ALA A 3 118.69 20.22 17.50
N PRO A 4 118.32 21.22 18.35
CA PRO A 4 117.74 21.02 19.71
C PRO A 4 116.55 21.98 20.11
N VAL A 5 116.21 22.05 21.42
CA VAL A 5 115.48 23.13 22.18
C VAL A 5 113.94 23.22 21.87
N THR A 6 112.96 23.61 22.71
CA THR A 6 112.78 24.64 23.77
C THR A 6 111.53 24.38 24.66
N ARG A 7 111.58 24.99 25.87
CA ARG A 7 110.53 25.15 26.88
C ARG A 7 109.32 25.97 26.38
N LEU A 8 108.11 25.69 26.87
CA LEU A 8 107.08 26.72 27.08
C LEU A 8 106.03 26.28 28.11
N THR A 9 105.97 26.98 29.25
CA THR A 9 104.90 26.94 30.24
C THR A 9 103.71 27.81 29.81
N LEU A 10 102.47 27.35 29.97
CA LEU A 10 101.27 28.21 29.95
C LEU A 10 100.21 27.69 30.94
N LEU A 11 99.88 28.55 31.91
CA LEU A 11 98.74 28.46 32.84
C LEU A 11 97.44 28.87 32.12
N LEU A 12 96.33 28.18 32.38
CA LEU A 12 94.97 28.67 32.11
C LEU A 12 93.98 28.08 33.13
N ALA A 13 93.32 28.97 33.86
CA ALA A 13 92.24 28.69 34.79
C ALA A 13 90.88 28.77 34.07
N ALA A 14 89.90 27.93 34.42
CA ALA A 14 88.48 28.25 34.20
C ALA A 14 87.54 27.38 35.06
N LEU A 15 86.60 28.07 35.72
CA LEU A 15 85.49 27.59 36.55
C LEU A 15 84.57 26.58 35.84
N ALA A 16 84.18 25.52 36.55
CA ALA A 16 83.03 24.68 36.18
C ALA A 16 81.85 24.97 37.11
N GLY A 17 80.82 25.60 36.57
CA GLY A 17 79.56 25.91 37.25
C GLY A 17 78.63 24.70 37.37
N ALA A 18 77.94 24.59 38.50
CA ALA A 18 76.95 23.57 38.78
C ALA A 18 75.59 23.95 38.17
N ALA A 19 75.01 23.08 37.33
CA ALA A 19 73.63 23.18 36.88
C ALA A 19 72.79 22.11 37.58
N ALA A 20 71.85 22.55 38.42
CA ALA A 20 70.87 21.69 39.08
C ALA A 20 69.73 21.33 38.10
N LEU A 21 69.43 20.04 37.96
CA LEU A 21 68.27 19.53 37.24
C LEU A 21 67.08 19.44 38.22
N ALA A 22 66.00 20.17 37.94
CA ALA A 22 64.72 19.98 38.61
C ALA A 22 63.78 19.13 37.71
N PRO A 23 62.96 18.22 38.27
CA PRO A 23 62.01 17.45 37.48
C PRO A 23 60.75 18.29 37.17
N ALA A 24 60.21 18.15 35.96
CA ALA A 24 58.95 18.78 35.56
C ALA A 24 57.76 18.00 36.13
N ALA A 25 56.95 18.67 36.97
CA ALA A 25 55.64 18.18 37.39
C ALA A 25 54.72 18.06 36.16
N GLN A 26 54.30 16.84 35.82
CA GLN A 26 53.30 16.62 34.78
C GLN A 26 51.90 16.81 35.38
N ALA A 27 51.25 17.90 34.97
CA ALA A 27 49.82 18.11 35.20
C ALA A 27 49.02 16.98 34.54
N GLY A 28 48.11 16.38 35.31
CA GLY A 28 47.27 15.26 34.88
C GLY A 28 46.26 15.67 33.82
N GLY A 29 46.68 15.69 32.57
CA GLY A 29 45.79 15.39 31.45
C GLY A 29 45.91 13.91 31.13
N CYS A 30 44.80 13.32 30.70
CA CYS A 30 44.81 11.96 30.23
C CYS A 30 45.50 11.95 28.84
N TYR A 31 46.79 11.60 28.80
CA TYR A 31 47.59 11.51 27.58
C TYR A 31 47.97 10.04 27.32
N GLY A 32 47.16 9.33 26.52
CA GLY A 32 47.41 7.93 26.20
C GLY A 32 46.19 7.21 25.61
N ALA A 33 46.39 5.97 25.15
CA ALA A 33 45.33 5.11 24.63
C ALA A 33 44.22 4.81 25.66
N GLU A 34 44.52 5.01 26.95
CA GLU A 34 43.64 4.84 28.11
C GLU A 34 42.51 5.90 28.19
N CYS A 35 42.62 6.99 27.42
CA CYS A 35 41.81 8.20 27.57
C CYS A 35 40.62 8.27 26.62
N TYR A 36 40.51 7.32 25.69
CA TYR A 36 39.40 7.22 24.77
C TYR A 36 38.88 5.79 24.78
N ARG A 37 37.56 5.63 24.85
CA ARG A 37 36.91 4.34 24.66
C ARG A 37 36.32 4.29 23.27
N ARG A 38 36.47 3.15 22.61
CA ARG A 38 35.80 2.91 21.34
C ARG A 38 34.33 2.62 21.61
N VAL A 39 33.44 3.48 21.12
CA VAL A 39 32.00 3.27 21.15
C VAL A 39 31.55 2.79 19.78
N SER A 40 30.79 1.70 19.74
CA SER A 40 30.15 1.19 18.54
C SER A 40 28.66 1.43 18.64
N THR A 41 28.10 2.25 17.75
CA THR A 41 26.66 2.46 17.64
C THR A 41 26.10 1.48 16.61
N PRO A 42 25.14 0.62 16.97
CA PRO A 42 24.54 -0.32 16.02
C PRO A 42 23.78 0.40 14.90
N PRO A 43 23.59 -0.25 13.74
CA PRO A 43 22.80 0.31 12.65
C PRO A 43 21.32 0.43 13.06
N VAL A 44 20.66 1.46 12.56
CA VAL A 44 19.22 1.68 12.79
C VAL A 44 18.46 1.29 11.53
N PHE A 45 17.52 0.36 11.69
CA PHE A 45 16.61 -0.08 10.65
C PHE A 45 15.22 0.48 10.92
N ASP A 46 14.54 0.85 9.85
CA ASP A 46 13.13 1.22 9.88
C ASP A 46 12.32 0.26 9.00
N THR A 47 11.01 0.16 9.26
CA THR A 47 10.10 -0.71 8.52
C THR A 47 9.18 0.15 7.65
N VAL A 48 9.36 0.07 6.34
CA VAL A 48 8.51 0.76 5.37
C VAL A 48 7.46 -0.22 4.87
N SER A 49 6.19 0.20 4.89
CA SER A 49 5.09 -0.53 4.28
C SER A 49 4.79 0.03 2.90
N GLU A 50 4.77 -0.83 1.89
CA GLU A 50 4.45 -0.47 0.51
C GLU A 50 3.25 -1.28 0.03
N ASN A 51 2.30 -0.64 -0.65
CA ASN A 51 1.18 -1.33 -1.28
C ASN A 51 1.61 -1.81 -2.66
N VAL A 52 1.71 -3.13 -2.82
CA VAL A 52 2.09 -3.77 -4.07
C VAL A 52 0.84 -4.33 -4.74
N LEU A 53 0.73 -4.11 -6.06
CA LEU A 53 -0.31 -4.72 -6.88
C LEU A 53 -0.06 -6.23 -6.98
N VAL A 54 -0.90 -7.02 -6.33
CA VAL A 54 -0.80 -8.50 -6.35
C VAL A 54 -1.58 -9.08 -7.52
N ARG A 55 -2.71 -8.44 -7.86
CA ARG A 55 -3.58 -8.88 -8.94
C ARG A 55 -4.05 -7.68 -9.74
N PRO A 56 -3.71 -7.61 -11.05
CA PRO A 56 -4.20 -6.54 -11.91
C PRO A 56 -5.72 -6.65 -12.11
N PRO A 57 -6.38 -5.53 -12.47
CA PRO A 57 -7.79 -5.58 -12.84
C PRO A 57 -7.93 -6.48 -14.07
N ARG A 58 -8.98 -7.30 -14.09
CA ARG A 58 -9.28 -8.17 -15.23
C ARG A 58 -10.78 -8.20 -15.49
N THR A 59 -11.12 -8.31 -16.75
CA THR A 59 -12.50 -8.50 -17.19
C THR A 59 -12.74 -10.00 -17.35
N ILE A 60 -13.73 -10.52 -16.63
CA ILE A 60 -14.24 -11.88 -16.85
C ILE A 60 -15.54 -11.80 -17.65
N TYR A 61 -15.79 -12.80 -18.47
CA TYR A 61 -16.98 -12.86 -19.31
C TYR A 61 -17.90 -13.96 -18.80
N ARG A 62 -19.11 -13.58 -18.38
CA ARG A 62 -20.16 -14.53 -18.01
C ARG A 62 -21.09 -14.73 -19.21
N THR A 63 -21.15 -15.96 -19.71
CA THR A 63 -22.03 -16.33 -20.82
C THR A 63 -23.34 -16.90 -20.30
N THR A 64 -24.45 -16.29 -20.70
CA THR A 64 -25.80 -16.80 -20.46
C THR A 64 -26.34 -17.38 -21.77
N PRO A 65 -26.78 -18.65 -21.81
CA PRO A 65 -27.27 -19.30 -23.02
C PRO A 65 -28.60 -18.68 -23.49
N PRO A 66 -28.95 -18.80 -24.79
CA PRO A 66 -30.24 -18.37 -25.31
C PRO A 66 -31.38 -19.22 -24.74
N ILE A 67 -32.52 -18.56 -24.50
CA ILE A 67 -33.75 -19.23 -24.07
C ILE A 67 -34.71 -19.30 -25.26
N TYR A 68 -35.13 -20.51 -25.59
CA TYR A 68 -36.12 -20.79 -26.62
C TYR A 68 -37.42 -21.26 -26.00
N ASP A 69 -38.52 -20.86 -26.62
CA ASP A 69 -39.85 -21.35 -26.29
C ASP A 69 -40.52 -21.97 -27.53
N THR A 70 -41.52 -22.81 -27.31
CA THR A 70 -42.27 -23.48 -28.37
C THR A 70 -43.69 -22.96 -28.41
N VAL A 71 -43.98 -22.16 -29.42
CA VAL A 71 -45.31 -21.60 -29.63
C VAL A 71 -46.07 -22.48 -30.61
N SER A 72 -47.28 -22.90 -30.22
CA SER A 72 -48.20 -23.63 -31.09
C SER A 72 -49.18 -22.68 -31.76
N GLU A 73 -49.16 -22.62 -33.09
CA GLU A 73 -50.05 -21.76 -33.86
C GLU A 73 -51.02 -22.61 -34.69
N ARG A 74 -52.29 -22.19 -34.78
CA ARG A 74 -53.30 -22.85 -35.59
C ARG A 74 -53.21 -22.34 -37.02
N VAL A 75 -52.69 -23.17 -37.92
CA VAL A 75 -52.51 -22.83 -39.33
C VAL A 75 -53.62 -23.48 -40.16
N LEU A 76 -54.14 -22.74 -41.13
CA LEU A 76 -55.11 -23.23 -42.09
C LEU A 76 -54.40 -24.14 -43.10
N VAL A 77 -54.71 -25.43 -43.06
CA VAL A 77 -54.11 -26.45 -43.95
C VAL A 77 -54.92 -26.61 -45.22
N SER A 78 -56.23 -26.44 -45.11
CA SER A 78 -57.13 -26.47 -46.27
C SER A 78 -58.25 -25.46 -46.06
N PRO A 79 -58.49 -24.55 -47.02
CA PRO A 79 -59.53 -23.53 -46.90
C PRO A 79 -60.95 -24.11 -46.92
N GLY A 80 -61.10 -25.40 -47.22
CA GLY A 80 -62.42 -25.98 -47.51
C GLY A 80 -62.98 -25.39 -48.81
N GLY A 81 -64.27 -25.60 -49.02
CA GLY A 81 -64.95 -25.04 -50.19
C GLY A 81 -66.17 -25.86 -50.60
N ARG A 82 -66.91 -25.31 -51.56
CA ARG A 82 -68.10 -25.92 -52.12
C ARG A 82 -67.81 -26.35 -53.55
N PHE A 83 -68.03 -27.63 -53.85
CA PHE A 83 -67.74 -28.20 -55.16
C PHE A 83 -68.88 -29.09 -55.63
N TRP A 84 -69.07 -29.12 -56.94
CA TRP A 84 -70.12 -29.90 -57.58
C TRP A 84 -69.65 -31.34 -57.72
N GLN A 85 -70.39 -32.27 -57.12
CA GLN A 85 -70.17 -33.70 -57.35
C GLN A 85 -71.39 -34.29 -58.04
N THR A 86 -71.14 -35.10 -59.07
CA THR A 86 -72.18 -35.81 -59.79
C THR A 86 -72.09 -37.29 -59.48
N ARG A 87 -73.22 -37.90 -59.16
CA ARG A 87 -73.34 -39.36 -58.97
C ARG A 87 -74.33 -39.92 -59.99
N ARG A 88 -74.06 -41.13 -60.48
CA ARG A 88 -74.99 -41.88 -61.32
C ARG A 88 -76.10 -42.49 -60.45
N GLY A 89 -77.35 -42.22 -60.81
CA GLY A 89 -78.53 -42.81 -60.19
C GLY A 89 -78.82 -44.23 -60.66
N PRO A 90 -79.80 -44.91 -60.06
CA PRO A 90 -80.15 -46.30 -60.36
C PRO A 90 -80.61 -46.55 -61.79
N TYR A 91 -81.13 -45.52 -62.48
CA TYR A 91 -81.67 -45.62 -63.83
C TYR A 91 -80.78 -44.94 -64.89
N GLY A 92 -79.55 -44.56 -64.52
CA GLY A 92 -78.54 -44.00 -65.43
C GLY A 92 -78.49 -42.47 -65.49
N GLU A 93 -79.35 -41.77 -64.75
CA GLU A 93 -79.36 -40.31 -64.62
C GLU A 93 -78.13 -39.76 -63.87
N LEU A 94 -77.74 -38.52 -64.18
CA LEU A 94 -76.67 -37.80 -63.48
C LEU A 94 -77.28 -36.83 -62.48
N ILE A 95 -77.20 -37.16 -61.19
CA ILE A 95 -77.67 -36.31 -60.09
C ILE A 95 -76.49 -35.55 -59.54
N GLY A 96 -76.56 -34.22 -59.57
CA GLY A 96 -75.51 -33.37 -59.03
C GLY A 96 -75.90 -32.78 -57.68
N CYS A 97 -74.97 -32.85 -56.74
CA CYS A 97 -75.10 -32.28 -55.41
C CYS A 97 -73.93 -31.34 -55.14
N TRP A 98 -74.22 -30.20 -54.53
CA TRP A 98 -73.18 -29.35 -53.97
C TRP A 98 -72.68 -29.96 -52.66
N VAL A 99 -71.40 -30.33 -52.62
CA VAL A 99 -70.75 -30.82 -51.40
C VAL A 99 -69.92 -29.68 -50.81
N THR A 100 -70.15 -29.39 -49.53
CA THR A 100 -69.40 -28.38 -48.77
C THR A 100 -68.44 -29.07 -47.82
N THR A 101 -67.14 -28.88 -48.04
CA THR A 101 -66.10 -29.36 -47.14
C THR A 101 -65.68 -28.21 -46.20
N PRO A 102 -65.71 -28.40 -44.87
CA PRO A 102 -65.28 -27.37 -43.93
C PRO A 102 -63.76 -27.13 -44.02
N PRO A 103 -63.28 -25.92 -43.65
CA PRO A 103 -61.85 -25.66 -43.55
C PRO A 103 -61.21 -26.57 -42.51
N ARG A 104 -60.00 -27.03 -42.80
CA ARG A 104 -59.19 -27.85 -41.89
C ARG A 104 -58.00 -27.05 -41.39
N TYR A 105 -57.79 -27.12 -40.08
CA TYR A 105 -56.68 -26.47 -39.40
C TYR A 105 -55.81 -27.51 -38.73
N ALA A 106 -54.52 -27.23 -38.63
CA ALA A 106 -53.58 -28.01 -37.86
C ALA A 106 -52.78 -27.10 -36.93
N MET A 107 -52.25 -27.69 -35.86
CA MET A 107 -51.32 -27.01 -34.97
C MET A 107 -49.90 -27.15 -35.53
N GLN A 108 -49.23 -26.03 -35.75
CA GLN A 108 -47.82 -26.00 -36.12
C GLN A 108 -47.02 -25.48 -34.93
N ALA A 109 -46.04 -26.27 -34.48
CA ALA A 109 -45.10 -25.83 -33.47
C ALA A 109 -43.96 -25.06 -34.15
N ARG A 110 -43.64 -23.87 -33.62
CA ARG A 110 -42.45 -23.13 -34.01
C ARG A 110 -41.63 -22.76 -32.77
N ARG A 111 -40.30 -22.86 -32.90
CA ARG A 111 -39.38 -22.40 -31.84
C ARG A 111 -39.15 -20.91 -32.02
N VAL A 112 -39.36 -20.15 -30.95
CA VAL A 112 -39.15 -18.70 -30.91
C VAL A 112 -38.02 -18.42 -29.93
N LEU A 113 -37.09 -17.57 -30.33
CA LEU A 113 -36.05 -17.05 -29.44
C LEU A 113 -36.71 -16.03 -28.49
N VAL A 114 -36.82 -16.36 -27.21
CA VAL A 114 -37.40 -15.48 -26.20
C VAL A 114 -36.35 -14.54 -25.64
N GLN A 115 -35.18 -15.09 -25.33
CA GLN A 115 -34.05 -14.31 -24.84
C GLN A 115 -32.79 -14.69 -25.62
N PRO A 116 -32.10 -13.71 -26.24
CA PRO A 116 -30.83 -13.99 -26.90
C PRO A 116 -29.78 -14.40 -25.88
N GLY A 117 -28.88 -15.28 -26.30
CA GLY A 117 -27.67 -15.56 -25.54
C GLY A 117 -26.84 -14.28 -25.46
N GLN A 118 -26.30 -13.99 -24.28
CA GLN A 118 -25.53 -12.78 -24.06
C GLN A 118 -24.29 -13.08 -23.24
N THR A 119 -23.26 -12.26 -23.48
CA THR A 119 -22.00 -12.32 -22.73
C THR A 119 -21.87 -11.02 -21.96
N ILE A 120 -21.92 -11.11 -20.64
CA ILE A 120 -21.88 -9.95 -19.75
C ILE A 120 -20.43 -9.78 -19.25
N PRO A 121 -19.78 -8.63 -19.52
CA PRO A 121 -18.46 -8.35 -18.97
C PRO A 121 -18.60 -7.95 -17.50
N GLU A 122 -17.84 -8.60 -16.63
CA GLU A 122 -17.72 -8.28 -15.21
C GLU A 122 -16.27 -7.87 -14.94
N THR A 123 -16.08 -6.64 -14.47
CA THR A 123 -14.75 -6.10 -14.17
C THR A 123 -14.41 -6.40 -12.72
N LEU A 124 -13.39 -7.24 -12.50
CA LEU A 124 -12.85 -7.49 -11.18
C LEU A 124 -11.85 -6.38 -10.81
N PRO A 125 -11.97 -5.79 -9.60
CA PRO A 125 -11.06 -4.74 -9.17
C PRO A 125 -9.63 -5.27 -8.95
N PRO A 126 -8.62 -4.39 -8.95
CA PRO A 126 -7.27 -4.77 -8.57
C PRO A 126 -7.19 -5.14 -7.09
N GLU A 127 -6.38 -6.14 -6.75
CA GLU A 127 -6.07 -6.49 -5.36
C GLU A 127 -4.66 -6.00 -5.02
N TYR A 128 -4.57 -5.25 -3.93
CA TYR A 128 -3.33 -4.75 -3.36
C TYR A 128 -3.03 -5.46 -2.05
N ALA A 129 -1.75 -5.66 -1.74
CA ALA A 129 -1.30 -6.13 -0.45
C ALA A 129 -0.16 -5.25 0.08
N SER A 130 -0.10 -5.08 1.39
CA SER A 130 1.00 -4.39 2.05
C SER A 130 2.18 -5.34 2.24
N VAL A 131 3.34 -4.97 1.73
CA VAL A 131 4.61 -5.67 1.96
C VAL A 131 5.47 -4.77 2.84
N SER A 132 5.96 -5.33 3.96
CA SER A 132 6.90 -4.64 4.83
C SER A 132 8.33 -5.01 4.46
N ARG A 133 9.19 -4.00 4.32
CA ARG A 133 10.63 -4.21 4.14
C ARG A 133 11.43 -3.37 5.13
N ARG A 134 12.51 -3.95 5.64
CA ARG A 134 13.47 -3.22 6.48
C ARG A 134 14.41 -2.41 5.61
N VAL A 135 14.49 -1.12 5.88
CA VAL A 135 15.41 -0.20 5.22
C VAL A 135 16.41 0.31 6.25
N LEU A 136 17.69 0.31 5.89
CA LEU A 136 18.74 0.87 6.72
C LEU A 136 18.64 2.40 6.65
N VAL A 137 18.28 3.03 7.77
CA VAL A 137 18.15 4.49 7.87
C VAL A 137 19.47 5.11 8.32
N GLN A 138 20.17 4.43 9.22
CA GLN A 138 21.46 4.88 9.71
C GLN A 138 22.46 3.72 9.71
N PRO A 139 23.61 3.85 9.03
CA PRO A 139 24.64 2.83 9.08
C PRO A 139 25.27 2.75 10.46
N ALA A 140 25.83 1.59 10.77
CA ALA A 140 26.64 1.42 11.97
C ALA A 140 27.84 2.37 11.92
N ARG A 141 28.16 2.99 13.07
CA ARG A 141 29.34 3.85 13.18
C ARG A 141 30.12 3.49 14.43
N SER A 142 31.44 3.59 14.34
CA SER A 142 32.32 3.47 15.50
C SER A 142 33.22 4.69 15.59
N GLY A 143 33.42 5.19 16.80
CA GLY A 143 34.26 6.35 17.07
C GLY A 143 34.88 6.27 18.46
N TRP A 144 35.92 7.06 18.66
CA TRP A 144 36.59 7.21 19.95
C TRP A 144 35.92 8.35 20.73
N VAL A 145 35.42 8.04 21.93
CA VAL A 145 34.83 9.02 22.85
C VAL A 145 35.75 9.14 24.06
N PRO A 146 36.07 10.36 24.53
CA PRO A 146 36.93 10.52 25.69
C PRO A 146 36.35 9.82 26.93
N VAL A 147 37.21 9.09 27.65
CA VAL A 147 36.93 8.49 28.95
C VAL A 147 37.32 9.53 29.98
N GLY A 148 36.38 10.41 30.34
CA GLY A 148 36.65 11.52 31.24
C GLY A 148 35.54 11.68 32.27
N TYR A 149 35.94 11.51 33.54
CA TYR A 149 35.40 12.03 34.80
C TYR A 149 34.15 12.92 34.72
N GLY A 150 33.18 12.62 35.58
CA GLY A 150 31.87 13.27 35.70
C GLY A 150 31.82 14.74 35.27
N GLY A 151 31.14 14.99 34.15
CA GLY A 151 30.45 16.25 33.93
C GLY A 151 29.13 16.24 34.71
N PRO A 152 28.70 17.38 35.27
CA PRO A 152 27.57 17.46 36.20
C PRO A 152 26.28 17.02 35.52
N GLY A 153 25.39 16.45 36.32
CA GLY A 153 24.16 15.84 35.85
C GLY A 153 23.34 16.71 34.90
N TYR A 154 22.77 16.06 33.89
CA TYR A 154 21.41 16.39 33.46
C TYR A 154 20.42 15.71 34.41
N GLY A 155 20.47 16.10 35.68
CA GLY A 155 19.27 16.14 36.49
C GLY A 155 18.58 17.49 36.19
N PRO A 156 17.25 17.54 36.05
CA PRO A 156 16.57 18.81 35.80
C PRO A 156 16.75 19.70 37.03
N SER A 157 17.58 20.74 36.93
CA SER A 157 17.69 21.76 37.98
C SER A 157 16.61 22.82 37.73
N PRO A 158 15.72 23.11 38.71
CA PRO A 158 14.68 24.12 38.56
C PRO A 158 15.29 25.51 38.75
N GLY A 159 15.54 26.19 37.62
CA GLY A 159 15.91 27.60 37.60
C GLY A 159 14.67 28.52 37.69
N PRO A 160 14.83 29.75 38.19
CA PRO A 160 13.73 30.62 38.58
C PRO A 160 13.16 31.38 37.38
N GLY A 161 11.83 31.29 37.22
CA GLY A 161 10.99 32.31 36.58
C GLY A 161 11.41 32.80 35.19
N GLY A 162 10.96 32.08 34.16
CA GLY A 162 10.87 32.56 32.77
C GLY A 162 9.87 31.67 32.04
N PRO A 163 8.97 32.23 31.22
CA PRO A 163 7.56 31.87 31.20
C PRO A 163 7.37 30.39 30.85
N LEU A 164 6.50 29.74 31.62
CA LEU A 164 5.91 28.48 31.25
C LEU A 164 5.23 28.69 29.89
N VAL A 165 5.84 28.19 28.81
CA VAL A 165 5.09 27.73 27.63
C VAL A 165 4.45 26.40 28.02
N GLY A 166 3.66 26.45 29.08
CA GLY A 166 2.58 25.51 29.31
C GLY A 166 1.41 26.05 28.52
N SER A 167 0.76 25.15 27.79
CA SER A 167 -0.62 25.30 27.32
C SER A 167 -0.90 26.59 26.55
N ILE A 168 -1.08 26.44 25.23
CA ILE A 168 -2.10 27.20 24.51
C ILE A 168 -3.28 27.37 25.48
N PRO A 169 -3.71 28.60 25.82
CA PRO A 169 -4.91 28.74 26.60
C PRO A 169 -6.02 28.07 25.81
N ASP A 170 -6.65 27.08 26.42
CA ASP A 170 -7.99 26.63 26.07
C ASP A 170 -8.92 27.85 26.15
N ALA A 171 -8.90 28.66 25.10
CA ALA A 171 -9.94 29.64 24.78
C ALA A 171 -11.09 28.97 24.02
N PHE A 172 -11.05 27.65 23.84
CA PHE A 172 -12.20 26.81 23.55
C PHE A 172 -12.10 25.58 24.44
N GLY A 173 -12.93 25.52 25.46
CA GLY A 173 -13.03 24.36 26.33
C GLY A 173 -13.43 23.12 25.52
N ILE A 174 -12.44 22.27 25.25
CA ILE A 174 -12.65 20.90 24.77
C ILE A 174 -11.41 20.10 25.17
N THR A 175 -11.44 19.60 26.40
CA THR A 175 -10.57 18.52 26.85
C THR A 175 -10.88 17.28 26.02
N GLY A 176 -9.88 16.80 25.26
CA GLY A 176 -9.83 15.45 24.71
C GLY A 176 -10.42 15.28 23.32
N ALA A 177 -9.64 15.62 22.29
CA ALA A 177 -9.81 15.03 20.96
C ALA A 177 -8.42 14.74 20.36
N SER A 178 -8.10 13.46 20.28
CA SER A 178 -7.04 12.92 19.44
C SER A 178 -7.34 13.26 17.97
N SER A 179 -6.33 13.24 17.12
CA SER A 179 -6.35 13.64 15.70
C SER A 179 -7.21 12.77 14.75
N ALA A 180 -8.36 12.25 15.20
CA ALA A 180 -9.30 11.48 14.40
C ALA A 180 -10.54 12.28 13.94
N ASP A 181 -10.79 13.49 14.46
CA ASP A 181 -12.07 14.19 14.23
C ASP A 181 -12.00 15.51 13.43
N ILE A 182 -10.86 15.81 12.79
CA ILE A 182 -10.83 16.89 11.77
C ILE A 182 -11.46 16.37 10.48
N GLY A 183 -12.78 16.25 10.51
CA GLY A 183 -13.57 15.72 9.42
C GLY A 183 -15.07 15.96 9.52
N VAL A 184 -15.59 16.76 10.45
CA VAL A 184 -17.02 17.15 10.44
C VAL A 184 -17.18 18.56 10.99
N GLY A 185 -17.14 19.57 10.11
CA GLY A 185 -17.27 20.97 10.51
C GLY A 185 -17.81 21.92 9.44
N LEU A 186 -18.32 21.42 8.32
CA LEU A 186 -19.16 22.19 7.40
C LEU A 186 -20.40 21.36 7.10
N GLY A 187 -21.49 21.74 7.77
CA GLY A 187 -22.77 21.05 7.70
C GLY A 187 -23.32 20.99 6.28
N PHE A 188 -23.50 19.76 5.79
CA PHE A 188 -24.63 19.41 4.96
C PHE A 188 -25.32 18.19 5.58
N SER A 189 -26.53 18.45 6.08
CA SER A 189 -27.51 17.47 6.51
C SER A 189 -27.88 16.50 5.39
N ARG A 190 -28.01 15.19 5.70
CA ARG A 190 -29.27 14.40 5.62
C ARG A 190 -29.03 12.88 5.59
N GLY A 191 -29.79 12.18 6.45
CA GLY A 191 -30.36 10.83 6.26
C GLY A 191 -29.41 9.67 6.54
N SER A 192 -29.46 9.00 7.69
CA SER A 192 -30.44 7.98 8.14
C SER A 192 -30.52 6.73 7.25
N ILE A 193 -30.22 5.56 7.85
CA ILE A 193 -30.94 4.26 7.81
C ILE A 193 -29.97 3.05 7.82
N TYR A 194 -29.84 2.44 9.01
CA TYR A 194 -29.62 1.01 9.38
C TYR A 194 -28.51 0.14 8.75
N ASP A 195 -27.70 -0.50 9.62
CA ASP A 195 -27.60 -1.97 9.86
C ASP A 195 -26.33 -2.29 10.70
N GLY A 196 -26.33 -3.02 11.83
CA GLY A 196 -27.40 -3.70 12.56
C GLY A 196 -26.91 -4.25 13.91
N TYR A 197 -27.86 -4.39 14.82
CA TYR A 197 -28.06 -5.50 15.76
C TYR A 197 -29.53 -5.47 16.19
#